data_AF-A0A2R7SA87-F1
#
_entry.id   AF-A0A2R7SA87-F1
#
_cell.length_a   1.000
_cell.length_b   1.000
_cell.length_c   1.000
_cell.angle_alpha   90.00
_cell.angle_beta   90.00
_cell.angle_gamma   90.00
#
_symmetry.space_group_name_H-M   'P 1'
#
loop_
_entity.id
_entity.type
_entity.pdbx_description
1 polymer ?
#
loop_
_entity_poly.entity_id
_entity_poly.type
_entity_poly.pdbx_seq_one_letter_code
_entity_poly.pdbx_strand_id
1 'polypeptide(L)'
;MAAALYLVFVVYSTGQAAWAVGLLMLFTAGFYAYLSRGGLAWRYLFPGVAGMLVFIAFPLLYTAQIGFTNYSSTHLLSESRVREYLLSQHDAVEDQVLAYTLHADGAEFRLVLQPEGGAAPRWVSPPLALRPMGRDVPVALTP
;
A
#
# COMPACT_ATOMS: atom_id res chain seq x y z
N MET A 1 -27.09 -14.43 -7.77
CA MET A 1 -26.32 -15.27 -6.82
C MET A 1 -24.86 -15.44 -7.26
N ALA A 2 -24.58 -15.95 -8.46
CA ALA A 2 -23.21 -16.13 -8.95
C ALA A 2 -22.33 -14.86 -8.89
N ALA A 3 -22.82 -13.72 -9.39
CA ALA A 3 -22.09 -12.45 -9.33
C ALA A 3 -21.79 -11.98 -7.88
N ALA A 4 -22.70 -12.21 -6.94
CA ALA A 4 -22.51 -11.85 -5.53
C ALA A 4 -21.42 -12.72 -4.88
N LEU A 5 -21.44 -14.03 -5.14
CA LEU A 5 -20.40 -14.94 -4.66
C LEU A 5 -19.04 -14.64 -5.30
N TYR A 6 -19.02 -14.31 -6.59
CA TYR A 6 -17.81 -13.88 -7.28
C TYR A 6 -17.23 -12.60 -6.65
N LEU A 7 -18.08 -11.60 -6.36
CA LEU A 7 -17.64 -10.38 -5.68
C LEU A 7 -17.06 -10.68 -4.29
N VAL A 8 -17.73 -11.51 -3.49
CA VAL A 8 -17.23 -11.94 -2.17
C VAL A 8 -15.86 -12.64 -2.32
N PHE A 9 -15.71 -13.51 -3.31
CA PHE A 9 -14.45 -14.20 -3.58
C PHE A 9 -13.33 -13.22 -3.97
N VAL A 10 -13.60 -12.26 -4.86
CA VAL A 10 -12.62 -11.23 -5.24
C VAL A 10 -12.20 -10.42 -4.02
N VAL A 11 -13.15 -9.97 -3.18
CA VAL A 11 -12.83 -9.23 -1.95
C VAL A 11 -12.02 -10.08 -0.97
N TYR A 12 -12.33 -11.37 -0.85
CA TYR A 12 -11.54 -12.28 -0.01
C TYR A 12 -10.10 -12.42 -0.53
N SER A 13 -9.91 -12.52 -1.85
CA SER A 13 -8.59 -12.67 -2.48
C SER A 13 -7.65 -11.47 -2.30
N THR A 14 -8.17 -10.28 -1.95
CA THR A 14 -7.34 -9.10 -1.63
C THR A 14 -6.85 -9.08 -0.18
N GLY A 15 -7.17 -10.12 0.61
CA GLY A 15 -6.83 -10.21 2.04
C GLY A 15 -7.84 -9.55 2.97
N GLN A 16 -8.92 -8.97 2.44
CA GLN A 16 -9.95 -8.25 3.20
C GLN A 16 -11.04 -9.21 3.75
N ALA A 17 -10.63 -10.18 4.59
CA ALA A 17 -11.51 -11.25 5.06
C ALA A 17 -12.76 -10.76 5.82
N ALA A 18 -12.63 -9.74 6.68
CA ALA A 18 -13.74 -9.18 7.43
C ALA A 18 -14.82 -8.57 6.51
N TRP A 19 -14.39 -7.83 5.48
CA TRP A 19 -15.29 -7.27 4.47
C TRP A 19 -15.97 -8.35 3.64
N ALA A 20 -15.24 -9.40 3.26
CA ALA A 20 -15.80 -10.52 2.52
C ALA A 20 -16.91 -11.23 3.31
N VAL A 21 -16.71 -11.49 4.60
CA VAL A 21 -17.73 -12.08 5.48
C VAL A 21 -18.93 -11.15 5.65
N GLY A 22 -18.71 -9.85 5.84
CA GLY A 22 -19.79 -8.85 5.91
C GLY A 22 -20.67 -8.83 4.66
N LEU A 23 -20.06 -8.81 3.47
CA LEU A 23 -20.76 -8.88 2.19
C LEU A 23 -21.50 -10.20 2.01
N LEU A 24 -20.89 -11.32 2.39
CA LEU A 24 -21.52 -12.64 2.33
C LEU A 24 -22.79 -12.68 3.19
N MET A 25 -22.73 -12.18 4.43
CA MET A 25 -23.88 -12.09 5.31
C MET A 25 -24.96 -11.18 4.73
N LEU A 26 -24.59 -10.01 4.21
CA LEU A 26 -25.52 -9.06 3.60
C LEU A 26 -26.25 -9.66 2.39
N PHE A 27 -25.51 -10.28 1.46
CA PHE A 27 -26.10 -10.92 0.30
C PHE A 27 -26.96 -12.14 0.67
N THR A 28 -26.53 -12.93 1.65
CA THR A 28 -27.32 -14.08 2.14
C THR A 28 -28.66 -13.61 2.72
N ALA A 29 -28.63 -12.57 3.57
CA ALA A 29 -29.84 -11.97 4.12
C ALA A 29 -30.74 -11.36 3.03
N GLY A 30 -30.14 -10.68 2.05
CA GLY A 30 -30.87 -10.14 0.90
C GLY A 30 -31.53 -11.23 0.07
N PHE A 31 -30.78 -12.25 -0.36
CA PHE A 31 -31.36 -13.38 -1.11
C PHE A 31 -32.46 -14.06 -0.31
N TYR A 32 -32.28 -14.29 0.99
CA TYR A 32 -33.31 -14.86 1.84
C TYR A 32 -34.58 -13.99 1.88
N ALA A 33 -34.45 -12.67 2.07
CA ALA A 33 -35.59 -11.75 2.12
C ALA A 33 -36.39 -11.70 0.80
N TYR A 34 -35.73 -11.81 -0.35
CA TYR A 34 -36.38 -11.69 -1.66
C TYR A 34 -36.81 -13.03 -2.27
N LEU A 35 -36.07 -14.12 -2.07
CA LEU A 35 -36.40 -15.44 -2.64
C LEU A 35 -37.33 -16.26 -1.75
N SER A 36 -37.44 -15.95 -0.45
CA SER A 36 -38.38 -16.66 0.42
C SER A 36 -39.84 -16.43 -0.02
N ARG A 37 -40.65 -17.49 0.11
CA ARG A 37 -42.06 -17.52 -0.33
C ARG A 37 -42.98 -16.68 0.57
N GLY A 38 -42.56 -16.39 1.81
CA GLY A 38 -43.26 -15.50 2.74
C GLY A 38 -42.31 -14.41 3.22
N GLY A 39 -42.78 -13.15 3.24
CA GLY A 39 -41.93 -12.02 3.68
C GLY A 39 -42.10 -10.73 2.88
N LEU A 40 -43.32 -10.38 2.44
CA LEU A 40 -43.54 -9.11 1.72
C LEU A 40 -43.05 -7.91 2.54
N ALA A 41 -43.33 -7.89 3.85
CA ALA A 41 -42.84 -6.85 4.76
C ALA A 41 -41.30 -6.73 4.75
N TRP A 42 -40.59 -7.86 4.75
CA TRP A 42 -39.12 -7.86 4.71
C TRP A 42 -38.56 -7.30 3.41
N ARG A 43 -39.23 -7.49 2.27
CA ARG A 43 -38.78 -6.92 0.99
C ARG A 43 -38.78 -5.39 0.99
N TYR A 44 -39.71 -4.77 1.71
CA TYR A 44 -39.75 -3.31 1.87
C TYR A 44 -38.86 -2.82 3.01
N LEU A 45 -38.73 -3.59 4.08
CA LEU A 45 -37.93 -3.19 5.25
C LEU A 45 -36.42 -3.38 5.04
N PHE A 46 -36.02 -4.48 4.41
CA PHE A 46 -34.61 -4.86 4.22
C PHE A 46 -33.74 -3.76 3.60
N PRO A 47 -34.11 -3.10 2.48
CA PRO A 47 -33.23 -2.07 1.91
C PRO A 47 -32.99 -0.90 2.87
N GLY A 48 -34.02 -0.50 3.65
CA GLY A 48 -33.87 0.55 4.67
C GLY A 48 -32.95 0.12 5.81
N VAL A 49 -33.17 -1.08 6.36
CA VAL A 49 -32.34 -1.62 7.45
C VAL A 49 -30.89 -1.82 7.00
N ALA A 50 -30.67 -2.36 5.80
CA ALA A 50 -29.33 -2.52 5.24
C ALA A 50 -28.61 -1.17 5.11
N GLY A 51 -29.31 -0.15 4.59
CA GLY A 51 -28.78 1.21 4.52
C GLY A 51 -28.44 1.78 5.90
N MET A 52 -29.35 1.66 6.88
CA MET A 52 -29.10 2.11 8.25
C MET A 52 -27.90 1.39 8.88
N LEU A 53 -27.76 0.07 8.67
CA LEU A 53 -26.62 -0.68 9.19
C LEU A 53 -25.30 -0.21 8.60
N VAL A 54 -25.25 0.01 7.28
CA VAL A 54 -24.01 0.42 6.57
C VAL A 54 -23.64 1.87 6.83
N PHE A 55 -24.61 2.79 6.85
CA PHE A 55 -24.33 4.23 6.89
C PHE A 55 -24.52 4.88 8.26
N ILE A 56 -25.21 4.22 9.19
CA ILE A 56 -25.46 4.78 10.54
C ILE A 56 -24.81 3.89 11.60
N ALA A 57 -25.19 2.62 11.68
CA ALA A 57 -24.73 1.74 12.73
C ALA A 57 -23.23 1.44 12.61
N PHE A 58 -22.73 1.20 11.39
CA PHE A 58 -21.32 0.91 11.15
C PHE A 58 -20.40 2.09 11.53
N PRO A 59 -20.60 3.34 11.06
CA PRO A 59 -19.76 4.46 11.49
C PRO A 59 -19.86 4.72 13.00
N LEU A 60 -21.05 4.57 13.59
CA LEU A 60 -21.25 4.75 15.03
C LEU A 60 -20.45 3.72 15.85
N LEU A 61 -20.54 2.44 15.50
CA LEU A 61 -19.80 1.37 16.17
C LEU A 61 -18.29 1.53 15.98
N TYR A 62 -17.86 1.90 14.77
CA TYR A 62 -16.45 2.16 14.49
C TYR A 62 -15.91 3.34 15.31
N THR A 63 -16.68 4.42 15.43
CA THR A 63 -16.33 5.57 16.27
C THR A 63 -16.22 5.17 17.74
N ALA A 64 -17.18 4.40 18.25
CA ALA A 64 -17.14 3.88 19.61
C ALA A 64 -15.91 2.99 19.84
N GLN A 65 -15.60 2.10 18.89
CA GLN A 65 -14.42 1.23 18.95
C GLN A 65 -13.12 2.02 18.97
N ILE A 66 -12.98 3.04 18.12
CA ILE A 66 -11.83 3.96 18.14
C ILE A 66 -11.71 4.66 19.49
N GLY A 67 -12.84 5.03 20.10
CA GLY A 67 -12.88 5.65 21.43
C GLY A 67 -12.26 4.81 22.55
N PHE A 68 -12.12 3.50 22.36
CA PHE A 68 -11.40 2.60 23.29
C PHE A 68 -9.91 2.44 22.96
N THR A 69 -9.39 3.15 21.96
CA THR A 69 -7.98 3.08 21.54
C THR A 69 -7.28 4.43 21.75
N ASN A 70 -5.94 4.41 21.75
CA ASN A 70 -5.14 5.65 21.78
C ASN A 70 -4.88 6.19 20.36
N TYR A 71 -5.92 6.26 19.52
CA TYR A 71 -5.83 6.80 18.16
C TYR A 71 -5.94 8.34 18.19
N SER A 72 -4.86 9.02 17.82
CA SER A 72 -4.74 10.48 17.86
C SER A 72 -3.76 10.96 16.80
N SER A 73 -3.55 12.28 16.67
CA SER A 73 -2.58 12.83 15.70
C SER A 73 -1.14 12.35 15.90
N THR A 74 -0.77 11.93 17.12
CA THR A 74 0.55 11.33 17.38
C THR A 74 0.59 9.84 17.05
N HIS A 75 -0.56 9.14 17.07
CA HIS A 75 -0.68 7.68 16.89
C HIS A 75 -1.64 7.33 15.75
N LEU A 76 -1.27 7.71 14.52
CA LEU A 76 -2.08 7.45 13.31
C LEU A 76 -1.72 6.17 12.57
N LEU A 77 -0.50 5.66 12.78
CA LEU A 77 0.08 4.58 12.00
C LEU A 77 -0.05 3.25 12.75
N SER A 78 -0.19 2.15 12.00
CA SER A 78 -0.01 0.82 12.56
C SER A 78 1.45 0.61 12.95
N GLU A 79 1.69 -0.26 13.93
CA GLU A 79 3.03 -0.60 14.41
C GLU A 79 3.98 -1.02 13.28
N SER A 80 3.52 -1.87 12.36
CA SER A 80 4.27 -2.28 11.16
C SER A 80 4.70 -1.09 10.29
N ARG A 81 3.81 -0.11 10.10
CA ARG A 81 4.05 1.06 9.26
C ARG A 81 4.99 2.06 9.94
N VAL A 82 4.89 2.20 11.27
CA VAL A 82 5.88 2.99 12.04
C VAL A 82 7.27 2.38 11.92
N ARG A 83 7.38 1.05 12.07
CA ARG A 83 8.67 0.35 11.94
C ARG A 83 9.29 0.55 10.56
N GLU A 84 8.50 0.35 9.50
CA GLU A 84 8.94 0.58 8.12
C GLU A 84 9.41 2.03 7.91
N TYR A 85 8.63 2.99 8.40
CA TYR A 85 8.98 4.41 8.32
C TYR A 85 10.31 4.71 9.02
N LEU A 86 10.48 4.26 10.27
CA LEU A 86 11.71 4.49 11.03
C LEU A 86 12.93 3.80 10.41
N LEU A 87 12.77 2.60 9.86
CA LEU A 87 13.87 1.90 9.17
C LEU A 87 14.23 2.54 7.83
N SER A 88 13.30 3.27 7.20
CA SER A 88 13.57 4.02 5.98
C SER A 88 14.30 5.34 6.22
N GLN A 89 14.33 5.84 7.47
CA GLN A 89 15.07 7.03 7.83
C GLN A 89 16.58 6.72 7.78
N HIS A 90 17.28 7.48 6.95
CA HIS A 90 18.72 7.39 6.78
C HIS A 90 19.29 8.80 6.87
N ASP A 91 20.32 8.96 7.70
CA ASP A 91 21.11 10.17 7.74
C ASP A 91 22.36 9.97 6.88
N ALA A 92 22.71 10.99 6.10
CA ALA A 92 23.98 10.99 5.39
C ALA A 92 25.13 11.08 6.39
N VAL A 93 26.05 10.13 6.34
CA VAL A 93 27.32 10.23 7.06
C VAL A 93 28.23 11.09 6.19
N GLU A 94 28.54 12.31 6.63
CA GLU A 94 29.29 13.32 5.86
C GLU A 94 30.55 12.75 5.18
N ASP A 95 31.35 11.96 5.90
CA ASP A 95 32.59 11.33 5.40
C ASP A 95 32.37 10.24 4.32
N GLN A 96 31.11 9.82 4.13
CA GLN A 96 30.70 8.85 3.12
C GLN A 96 29.89 9.50 1.99
N VAL A 97 29.60 10.80 2.06
CA VAL A 97 28.93 11.52 0.98
C VAL A 97 29.90 11.68 -0.18
N LEU A 98 29.50 11.20 -1.35
CA LEU A 98 30.26 11.32 -2.58
C LEU A 98 29.44 12.15 -3.58
N ALA A 99 29.98 13.28 -4.00
CA ALA A 99 29.46 14.00 -5.15
C ALA A 99 29.61 13.13 -6.40
N TYR A 100 28.60 13.15 -7.26
CA TYR A 100 28.61 12.39 -8.50
C TYR A 100 28.68 13.32 -9.72
N THR A 101 29.47 12.92 -10.72
CA THR A 101 29.43 13.51 -12.06
C THR A 101 29.29 12.42 -13.11
N LEU A 102 28.61 12.74 -14.20
CA LEU A 102 28.42 11.83 -15.33
C LEU A 102 29.10 12.41 -16.56
N HIS A 103 30.02 11.66 -17.14
CA HIS A 103 30.80 12.09 -18.31
C HIS A 103 30.50 11.21 -19.52
N ALA A 104 30.40 11.80 -20.70
CA ALA A 104 30.27 11.04 -21.94
C ALA A 104 31.63 10.42 -22.34
N ASP A 105 31.61 9.14 -22.73
CA ASP A 105 32.74 8.41 -23.31
C ASP A 105 32.26 7.77 -24.64
N GLY A 106 32.39 8.53 -25.73
CA GLY A 106 31.85 8.14 -27.03
C GLY A 106 30.33 8.07 -27.04
N ALA A 107 29.78 6.87 -27.26
CA ALA A 107 28.33 6.60 -27.22
C ALA A 107 27.84 6.10 -25.84
N GLU A 108 28.74 6.03 -24.86
CA GLU A 108 28.51 5.52 -23.51
C GLU A 108 28.78 6.61 -22.46
N PHE A 109 28.53 6.32 -21.19
CA PHE A 109 28.69 7.26 -20.08
C PHE A 109 29.52 6.65 -18.96
N ARG A 110 30.26 7.47 -18.21
CA ARG A 110 30.98 7.06 -17.00
C ARG A 110 30.50 7.87 -15.80
N LEU A 111 30.17 7.16 -14.74
CA LEU A 111 29.85 7.73 -13.44
C LEU A 111 31.15 7.87 -12.64
N VAL A 112 31.39 9.05 -12.10
CA VAL A 112 32.51 9.36 -11.23
C VAL A 112 31.96 9.79 -9.87
N LEU A 113 32.49 9.20 -8.80
CA LEU A 113 32.14 9.54 -7.42
C LEU A 113 33.38 10.10 -6.72
N GLN A 114 33.24 11.28 -6.11
CA GLN A 114 34.33 12.00 -5.45
C GLN A 114 33.89 12.54 -4.08
N PRO A 115 34.75 12.55 -3.06
CA PRO A 115 34.44 13.19 -1.79
C PRO A 115 34.21 14.69 -2.00
N GLU A 116 33.27 15.29 -1.27
CA GLU A 116 33.13 16.76 -1.30
C GLU A 116 34.41 17.43 -0.81
N GLY A 117 34.97 18.33 -1.61
CA GLY A 117 36.24 19.02 -1.33
C GLY A 117 37.52 18.23 -1.65
N GLY A 118 37.40 16.98 -2.11
CA GLY A 118 38.54 16.16 -2.55
C GLY A 118 38.96 16.46 -4.00
N ALA A 119 40.27 16.57 -4.25
CA ALA A 119 40.82 16.87 -5.58
C ALA A 119 40.89 15.66 -6.54
N ALA A 120 40.63 14.43 -6.05
CA ALA A 120 40.73 13.21 -6.83
C ALA A 120 39.47 12.33 -6.72
N PRO A 121 39.05 11.68 -7.82
CA PRO A 121 37.92 10.76 -7.79
C PRO A 121 38.25 9.56 -6.90
N ARG A 122 37.27 9.09 -6.12
CA ARG A 122 37.41 7.92 -5.25
C ARG A 122 36.93 6.65 -5.93
N TRP A 123 35.98 6.77 -6.87
CA TRP A 123 35.44 5.65 -7.62
C TRP A 123 35.01 6.09 -9.02
N VAL A 124 35.28 5.25 -10.02
CA VAL A 124 34.88 5.45 -11.41
C VAL A 124 34.22 4.17 -11.93
N SER A 125 33.13 4.32 -12.67
CA SER A 125 32.49 3.19 -13.32
C SER A 125 33.16 2.82 -14.65
N PRO A 126 33.03 1.55 -15.08
CA PRO A 126 33.15 1.19 -16.49
C PRO A 126 32.17 2.00 -17.37
N PRO A 127 32.39 2.05 -18.69
CA PRO A 127 31.43 2.61 -19.62
C PRO A 127 30.04 1.99 -19.46
N LEU A 128 29.04 2.84 -19.34
CA LEU A 128 27.63 2.50 -19.18
C LEU A 128 26.86 2.95 -20.41
N ALA A 129 26.24 2.00 -21.09
CA ALA A 129 25.22 2.30 -22.08
C ALA A 129 23.88 2.58 -21.36
N LEU A 130 23.47 3.85 -21.26
CA LEU A 130 22.21 4.29 -20.63
C LEU A 130 20.97 3.97 -21.49
N ARG A 131 20.82 2.70 -21.86
CA ARG A 131 19.63 2.21 -22.56
C ARG A 131 18.53 1.95 -21.51
N PRO A 132 17.25 2.13 -21.84
CA PRO A 132 16.17 1.74 -20.95
C PRO A 132 16.22 0.22 -20.72
N MET A 133 16.88 -0.19 -19.64
CA MET A 133 16.97 -1.57 -19.18
C MET A 133 15.92 -1.76 -18.08
N GLY A 134 14.96 -2.66 -18.29
CA GLY A 134 13.94 -3.01 -17.30
C GLY A 134 14.45 -3.89 -16.14
N ARG A 135 15.77 -3.91 -15.90
CA ARG A 135 16.44 -4.67 -14.84
C ARG A 135 17.67 -3.91 -14.33
N ASP A 136 17.89 -4.02 -13.03
CA ASP A 136 19.07 -3.50 -12.36
C ASP A 136 20.32 -4.28 -12.81
N VAL A 137 21.36 -3.55 -13.24
CA VAL A 137 22.63 -4.14 -13.68
C VAL A 137 23.68 -3.86 -12.61
N PRO A 138 24.37 -4.88 -12.04
CA PRO A 138 25.46 -4.66 -11.12
C PRO A 138 26.67 -4.05 -11.85
N VAL A 139 27.15 -2.90 -11.38
CA VAL A 139 28.28 -2.16 -11.97
C VAL A 139 29.40 -2.13 -10.94
N ALA A 140 30.50 -2.82 -11.22
CA ALA A 140 31.67 -2.80 -10.37
C ALA A 140 32.41 -1.46 -10.56
N LEU A 141 32.54 -0.69 -9.48
CA LEU A 141 33.31 0.57 -9.50
C LEU A 141 34.78 0.27 -9.24
N THR A 142 35.67 0.93 -9.99
CA THR A 142 37.11 0.90 -9.76
C THR A 142 37.54 2.11 -8.94
N PRO A 143 38.41 1.94 -7.92
CA PRO A 143 38.92 3.04 -7.11
C PRO A 143 39.88 3.94 -7.91
#